data_AF-A0A4Q7ZE19-F1
#
_entry.id   AF-A0A4Q7ZE19-F1
#
_cell.length_a   1.000
_cell.length_b   1.000
_cell.length_c   1.000
_cell.angle_alpha   90.00
_cell.angle_beta   90.00
_cell.angle_gamma   90.00
#
_symmetry.space_group_name_H-M   'P 1'
#
loop_
_entity.id
_entity.type
_entity.pdbx_description
1 polymer ?
#
loop_
_entity_poly.entity_id
_entity_poly.type
_entity_poly.pdbx_seq_one_letter_code
_entity_poly.pdbx_strand_id
1 'polypeptide(L)'
;MLAIFMTTFREGLEALLIISVALAFLGKTGNRSLTTALFAGTGTAILGSAALGVYLARHGAFSSLWEGWLALVACALIVGCIIHMQRHGKQMARQIRDELAKATNRRPLFMWGSVFLFAVFMVGREGVEAATLIAALSGMETGRQLAIWATAGVGAAIGVAGLWSRYGQRVNLSLLFAVTGVFLGLFAVQLGIYAFHEFSEAGALPGLDNTFWHNATEPYGPGGEYGVWLTYALVLAPASLLIGAVLSRRYPAIAAKSAS
;
A
#
# COMPACT_ATOMS: atom_id res chain seq x y z
N MET A 1 -11.03 9.64 0.43
CA MET A 1 -11.73 8.33 0.48
C MET A 1 -11.05 7.19 -0.29
N LEU A 2 -11.08 7.20 -1.64
CA LEU A 2 -10.56 6.09 -2.47
C LEU A 2 -9.08 5.78 -2.24
N ALA A 3 -8.27 6.81 -1.96
CA ALA A 3 -6.86 6.64 -1.66
C ALA A 3 -6.62 5.79 -0.42
N ILE A 4 -7.33 6.05 0.68
CA ILE A 4 -7.24 5.27 1.93
C ILE A 4 -7.59 3.81 1.66
N PHE A 5 -8.69 3.57 0.94
CA PHE A 5 -9.12 2.23 0.56
C PHE A 5 -8.07 1.51 -0.29
N MET A 6 -7.55 2.15 -1.35
CA MET A 6 -6.58 1.53 -2.26
C MET A 6 -5.25 1.25 -1.57
N THR A 7 -4.80 2.17 -0.70
CA THR A 7 -3.59 1.99 0.09
C THR A 7 -3.75 0.81 1.05
N THR A 8 -4.77 0.79 1.91
CA THR A 8 -4.92 -0.32 2.87
C THR A 8 -5.24 -1.65 2.20
N PHE A 9 -5.91 -1.63 1.06
CA PHE A 9 -6.10 -2.80 0.22
C PHE A 9 -4.77 -3.36 -0.30
N ARG A 10 -3.90 -2.49 -0.82
CA ARG A 10 -2.59 -2.89 -1.35
C ARG A 10 -1.68 -3.42 -0.24
N GLU A 11 -1.47 -2.64 0.81
CA GLU A 11 -0.56 -3.05 1.90
C GLU A 11 -1.11 -4.29 2.63
N GLY A 12 -2.44 -4.39 2.78
CA GLY A 12 -3.09 -5.58 3.30
C GLY A 12 -2.86 -6.82 2.42
N LEU A 13 -2.90 -6.68 1.09
CA LEU A 13 -2.60 -7.78 0.18
C LEU A 13 -1.13 -8.20 0.22
N GLU A 14 -0.20 -7.26 0.29
CA GLU A 14 1.23 -7.55 0.41
C GLU A 14 1.51 -8.31 1.72
N ALA A 15 0.96 -7.85 2.84
CA ALA A 15 1.04 -8.55 4.12
C ALA A 15 0.44 -9.97 4.05
N LEU A 16 -0.72 -10.14 3.43
CA LEU A 16 -1.37 -11.44 3.25
C LEU A 16 -0.55 -12.38 2.34
N LEU A 17 0.12 -11.86 1.32
CA LEU A 17 1.04 -12.64 0.48
C LEU A 17 2.26 -13.09 1.27
N ILE A 18 2.86 -12.22 2.09
CA ILE A 18 3.98 -12.58 2.97
C ILE A 18 3.59 -13.75 3.88
N ILE A 19 2.46 -13.64 4.56
CA ILE A 19 1.93 -14.68 5.46
C ILE A 19 1.66 -15.98 4.69
N SER A 20 1.04 -15.89 3.51
CA SER A 20 0.72 -17.05 2.69
C SER A 20 1.96 -17.81 2.21
N VAL A 21 3.00 -17.08 1.76
CA VAL A 21 4.28 -17.67 1.35
C VAL A 21 5.00 -18.30 2.55
N ALA A 22 4.99 -17.64 3.71
CA ALA A 22 5.60 -18.15 4.92
C ALA A 22 4.90 -19.43 5.43
N LEU A 23 3.56 -19.45 5.45
CA LEU A 23 2.78 -20.66 5.78
C LEU A 23 3.06 -21.80 4.82
N ALA A 24 3.11 -21.53 3.51
CA ALA A 24 3.42 -22.53 2.50
C ALA A 24 4.83 -23.12 2.69
N PHE A 25 5.81 -22.30 3.07
CA PHE A 25 7.17 -22.76 3.37
C PHE A 25 7.21 -23.64 4.62
N LEU A 26 6.67 -23.16 5.75
CA LEU A 26 6.65 -23.92 7.01
C LEU A 26 5.90 -25.25 6.87
N GLY A 27 4.82 -25.27 6.09
CA GLY A 27 4.08 -26.48 5.77
C GLY A 27 4.90 -27.49 4.96
N LYS A 28 5.70 -27.02 3.99
CA LYS A 28 6.58 -27.88 3.17
C LYS A 28 7.81 -28.39 3.92
N THR A 29 8.36 -27.60 4.85
CA THR A 29 9.55 -27.99 5.62
C THR A 29 9.23 -28.78 6.89
N GLY A 30 7.96 -29.13 7.14
CA GLY A 30 7.54 -29.88 8.33
C GLY A 30 7.51 -29.06 9.63
N ASN A 31 7.79 -27.76 9.59
CA ASN A 31 7.91 -26.89 10.76
C ASN A 31 6.58 -26.25 11.16
N ARG A 32 5.52 -27.06 11.23
CA ARG A 32 4.16 -26.57 11.56
C ARG A 32 4.06 -25.93 12.95
N SER A 33 4.91 -26.32 13.90
CA SER A 33 4.97 -25.70 15.24
C SER A 33 5.36 -24.22 15.20
N LEU A 34 6.07 -23.77 14.17
CA LEU A 34 6.48 -22.37 14.01
C LEU A 34 5.36 -21.48 13.44
N THR A 35 4.23 -22.07 13.03
CA THR A 35 3.06 -21.28 12.56
C THR A 35 2.51 -20.39 13.67
N THR A 36 2.55 -20.85 14.93
CA THR A 36 2.17 -20.04 16.09
C THR A 36 3.08 -18.82 16.24
N ALA A 37 4.39 -18.94 15.96
CA ALA A 37 5.32 -17.80 15.97
C ALA A 37 4.98 -16.79 14.88
N LEU A 38 4.68 -17.28 13.67
CA LEU A 38 4.29 -16.46 12.53
C LEU A 38 3.01 -15.66 12.83
N PHE A 39 1.98 -16.31 13.39
CA PHE A 39 0.74 -15.64 13.76
C PHE A 39 0.93 -14.67 14.93
N ALA A 40 1.71 -15.04 15.95
CA ALA A 40 2.02 -14.15 17.06
C ALA A 40 2.74 -12.88 16.56
N GLY A 41 3.75 -13.03 15.71
CA GLY A 41 4.49 -11.89 15.16
C GLY A 41 3.62 -11.02 14.23
N THR A 42 2.76 -11.64 13.43
CA THR A 42 1.77 -10.93 12.61
C THR A 42 0.80 -10.12 13.48
N GLY A 43 0.26 -10.73 14.54
CA GLY A 43 -0.63 -10.05 15.48
C GLY A 43 0.05 -8.87 16.17
N THR A 44 1.31 -9.04 16.61
CA THR A 44 2.11 -7.95 17.17
C THR A 44 2.36 -6.83 16.17
N ALA A 45 2.68 -7.14 14.91
CA ALA A 45 2.87 -6.14 13.86
C ALA A 45 1.59 -5.34 13.57
N ILE A 46 0.44 -6.01 13.47
CA ILE A 46 -0.85 -5.35 13.23
C ILE A 46 -1.19 -4.41 14.39
N LEU A 47 -1.06 -4.88 15.64
CA LEU A 47 -1.31 -4.05 16.81
C LEU A 47 -0.34 -2.86 16.91
N GLY A 48 0.95 -3.10 16.65
CA GLY A 48 1.97 -2.05 16.63
C GLY A 48 1.71 -1.00 15.56
N SER A 49 1.30 -1.43 14.36
CA SER A 49 0.99 -0.53 13.25
C SER A 49 -0.28 0.27 13.50
N ALA A 50 -1.31 -0.34 14.08
CA ALA A 50 -2.53 0.36 14.48
C ALA A 50 -2.25 1.40 15.57
N ALA A 51 -1.45 1.04 16.59
CA ALA A 51 -1.04 1.96 17.64
C ALA A 51 -0.22 3.13 17.08
N LEU A 52 0.71 2.84 16.17
CA LEU A 52 1.51 3.85 15.47
C LEU A 52 0.61 4.78 14.65
N GLY A 53 -0.34 4.26 13.89
CA GLY A 53 -1.28 5.06 13.10
C GLY A 53 -2.12 6.00 13.98
N VAL A 54 -2.64 5.51 15.11
CA VAL A 54 -3.37 6.35 16.07
C VAL A 54 -2.46 7.41 16.69
N TYR A 55 -1.22 7.06 17.01
CA TYR A 55 -0.25 8.01 17.56
C TYR A 55 0.08 9.12 16.58
N LEU A 56 0.41 8.78 15.32
CA LEU A 56 0.72 9.77 14.27
C LEU A 56 -0.50 10.63 13.92
N ALA A 57 -1.70 10.05 13.81
CA ALA A 57 -2.90 10.82 13.48
C ALA A 57 -3.23 11.86 14.57
N ARG A 58 -2.96 11.55 15.85
CA ARG A 58 -3.17 12.51 16.95
C ARG A 58 -2.12 13.61 17.02
N HIS A 59 -0.89 13.33 16.59
CA HIS A 59 0.21 14.30 16.65
C HIS A 59 0.49 15.01 15.32
N GLY A 60 -0.16 14.56 14.24
CA GLY A 60 0.01 15.11 12.89
C GLY A 60 -0.76 16.40 12.63
N ALA A 61 -1.78 16.71 13.42
CA ALA A 61 -2.74 17.78 13.14
C ALA A 61 -2.39 19.14 13.78
N PHE A 62 -1.12 19.38 14.16
CA PHE A 62 -0.76 20.55 14.97
C PHE A 62 -0.38 21.81 14.17
N SER A 63 0.00 21.73 12.88
CA SER A 63 0.34 22.91 12.06
C SER A 63 0.42 22.60 10.56
N SER A 64 0.15 23.59 9.71
CA SER A 64 0.32 23.52 8.26
C SER A 64 1.68 22.99 7.81
N LEU A 65 2.77 23.46 8.42
CA LEU A 65 4.12 22.92 8.18
C LEU A 65 4.20 21.40 8.32
N TRP A 66 3.50 20.86 9.32
CA TRP A 66 3.54 19.43 9.62
C TRP A 66 2.68 18.63 8.64
N GLU A 67 1.55 19.18 8.21
CA GLU A 67 0.73 18.60 7.15
C GLU A 67 1.50 18.52 5.82
N GLY A 68 2.22 19.58 5.46
CA GLY A 68 3.09 19.60 4.28
C GLY A 68 4.19 18.53 4.33
N TRP A 69 4.86 18.39 5.49
CA TRP A 69 5.86 17.33 5.70
C TRP A 69 5.26 15.93 5.64
N LEU A 70 4.11 15.70 6.27
CA LEU A 70 3.43 14.41 6.22
C LEU A 70 3.01 14.05 4.79
N ALA A 71 2.47 15.00 4.04
CA ALA A 71 2.12 14.82 2.64
C ALA A 71 3.34 14.52 1.76
N LEU A 72 4.46 15.21 1.98
CA LEU A 72 5.71 14.97 1.26
C LEU A 72 6.29 13.59 1.56
N VAL A 73 6.34 13.20 2.84
CA VAL A 73 6.81 11.87 3.27
C VAL A 73 5.91 10.78 2.70
N ALA A 74 4.59 10.96 2.77
CA ALA A 74 3.63 10.04 2.18
C ALA A 74 3.81 9.91 0.66
N CYS A 75 4.06 11.02 -0.06
CA CYS A 75 4.34 11.01 -1.48
C CYS A 75 5.61 10.20 -1.80
N ALA A 76 6.69 10.45 -1.06
CA ALA A 76 7.95 9.71 -1.21
C ALA A 76 7.78 8.21 -0.90
N LEU A 77 7.00 7.86 0.13
CA LEU A 77 6.69 6.46 0.47
C LEU A 77 5.90 5.78 -0.65
N ILE A 78 4.85 6.42 -1.19
CA ILE A 78 4.07 5.87 -2.31
C ILE A 78 4.97 5.63 -3.53
N VAL A 79 5.74 6.64 -3.94
CA VAL A 79 6.63 6.53 -5.10
C VAL A 79 7.68 5.43 -4.88
N GLY A 80 8.29 5.40 -3.69
CA GLY A 80 9.24 4.37 -3.30
C GLY A 80 8.64 2.97 -3.36
N CYS A 81 7.42 2.81 -2.87
CA CYS A 81 6.72 1.53 -2.83
C CYS A 81 6.31 1.05 -4.24
N ILE A 82 5.85 1.96 -5.11
CA ILE A 82 5.60 1.66 -6.54
C ILE A 82 6.88 1.16 -7.21
N ILE A 83 8.01 1.85 -7.02
CA ILE A 83 9.30 1.49 -7.63
C ILE A 83 9.79 0.14 -7.06
N HIS A 84 9.69 -0.05 -5.75
CA HIS A 84 10.10 -1.28 -5.09
C HIS A 84 9.34 -2.49 -5.63
N MET A 85 8.01 -2.39 -5.72
CA MET A 85 7.17 -3.46 -6.21
C MET A 85 7.40 -3.75 -7.69
N GLN A 86 7.61 -2.73 -8.53
CA GLN A 86 7.95 -2.92 -9.94
C GLN A 86 9.28 -3.66 -10.14
N ARG A 87 10.28 -3.40 -9.29
CA ARG A 87 11.62 -4.00 -9.40
C ARG A 87 11.72 -5.37 -8.75
N HIS A 88 11.08 -5.58 -7.60
CA HIS A 88 11.30 -6.77 -6.77
C HIS A 88 10.09 -7.70 -6.63
N GLY A 89 8.90 -7.33 -7.13
CA GLY A 89 7.67 -8.12 -6.94
C GLY A 89 7.76 -9.58 -7.43
N LYS A 90 8.53 -9.86 -8.48
CA LYS A 90 8.74 -11.24 -8.99
C LYS A 90 9.67 -12.08 -8.11
N GLN A 91 10.54 -11.44 -7.33
CA GLN A 91 11.54 -12.09 -6.49
C GLN A 91 11.14 -12.12 -5.01
N MET A 92 10.13 -11.35 -4.61
CA MET A 92 9.69 -11.19 -3.22
C MET A 92 9.36 -12.55 -2.57
N ALA A 93 8.63 -13.43 -3.26
CA ALA A 93 8.31 -14.77 -2.75
C ALA A 93 9.56 -15.66 -2.56
N ARG A 94 10.62 -15.44 -3.34
CA ARG A 94 11.91 -16.13 -3.18
C ARG A 94 12.69 -15.54 -2.00
N GLN A 95 12.74 -14.21 -1.88
CA GLN A 95 13.39 -13.53 -0.75
C GLN A 95 12.77 -13.92 0.59
N ILE A 96 11.44 -13.91 0.70
CA ILE A 96 10.70 -14.36 1.88
C ILE A 96 11.09 -15.80 2.23
N ARG A 97 11.20 -16.67 1.22
CA ARG A 97 11.58 -18.07 1.42
C ARG A 97 13.03 -18.20 1.91
N ASP A 98 13.95 -17.46 1.32
CA ASP A 98 15.37 -17.50 1.64
C ASP A 98 15.63 -16.96 3.06
N GLU A 99 14.94 -15.89 3.46
CA GLU A 99 15.01 -15.36 4.83
C GLU A 99 14.38 -16.29 5.85
N LEU A 100 13.21 -16.87 5.54
CA LEU A 100 12.54 -17.81 6.42
C LEU A 100 13.34 -19.12 6.56
N ALA A 101 14.03 -19.56 5.50
CA ALA A 101 14.98 -20.67 5.55
C ALA A 101 16.14 -20.37 6.50
N LYS A 102 16.72 -19.17 6.46
CA LYS A 102 17.75 -18.74 7.42
C LYS A 102 17.22 -18.71 8.86
N ALA A 103 16.01 -18.20 9.07
CA ALA A 103 15.37 -18.15 10.39
C ALA A 103 15.11 -19.55 10.97
N THR A 104 14.79 -20.51 10.10
CA THR A 104 14.47 -21.89 10.47
C THR A 104 15.72 -22.76 10.63
N ASN A 105 16.88 -22.37 10.10
CA ASN A 105 18.14 -23.12 10.23
C ASN A 105 18.93 -22.79 11.52
N ARG A 106 18.37 -22.00 12.45
CA ARG A 106 18.99 -21.68 13.73
C ARG A 106 18.75 -22.80 14.75
N ARG A 107 19.48 -22.78 15.88
CA ARG A 107 19.25 -23.74 16.98
C ARG A 107 17.77 -23.79 17.38
N PRO A 108 17.22 -24.96 17.74
CA PRO A 108 15.78 -25.14 17.98
C PRO A 108 15.22 -24.19 19.05
N LEU A 109 16.01 -23.81 20.05
CA LEU A 109 15.63 -22.84 21.09
C LEU A 109 15.34 -21.43 20.54
N PHE A 110 15.94 -21.05 19.41
CA PHE A 110 15.84 -19.71 18.81
C PHE A 110 15.00 -19.68 17.52
N MET A 111 14.57 -20.83 16.99
CA MET A 111 13.77 -20.88 15.75
C MET A 111 12.44 -20.13 15.90
N TRP A 112 11.75 -20.33 17.03
CA TRP A 112 10.47 -19.66 17.29
C TRP A 112 10.63 -18.14 17.31
N GLY A 113 11.60 -17.62 18.06
CA GLY A 113 11.87 -16.17 18.13
C GLY A 113 12.30 -15.57 16.80
N SER A 114 13.01 -16.34 15.96
CA SER A 114 13.46 -15.87 14.65
C SER A 114 12.29 -15.75 13.66
N VAL A 115 11.37 -16.72 13.64
CA VAL A 115 10.15 -16.65 12.81
C VAL A 115 9.19 -15.57 13.30
N PHE A 116 9.06 -15.41 14.62
CA PHE A 116 8.29 -14.32 15.22
C PHE A 116 8.84 -12.96 14.77
N LEU A 117 10.14 -12.73 14.94
CA LEU A 117 10.79 -11.46 14.61
C LEU A 117 10.72 -11.17 13.10
N PHE A 118 10.92 -12.21 12.28
CA PHE A 118 10.73 -12.13 10.84
C PHE A 118 9.32 -11.63 10.48
N ALA A 119 8.28 -12.23 11.08
CA ALA A 119 6.90 -11.83 10.84
C ALA A 119 6.63 -10.40 11.31
N VAL A 120 7.16 -10.02 12.48
CA VAL A 120 7.03 -8.66 13.01
C VAL A 120 7.63 -7.63 12.05
N PHE A 121 8.85 -7.84 11.55
CA PHE A 121 9.51 -6.87 10.68
C PHE A 121 8.89 -6.83 9.28
N MET A 122 8.62 -7.98 8.68
CA MET A 122 8.07 -8.04 7.32
C MET A 122 6.65 -7.48 7.26
N VAL A 123 5.76 -7.90 8.17
CA VAL A 123 4.38 -7.37 8.21
C VAL A 123 4.36 -5.95 8.79
N GLY A 124 5.22 -5.68 9.77
CA GLY A 124 5.31 -4.36 10.40
C GLY A 124 5.77 -3.28 9.44
N ARG A 125 6.63 -3.59 8.46
CA ARG A 125 7.00 -2.64 7.40
C ARG A 125 5.77 -2.19 6.60
N GLU A 126 4.98 -3.13 6.07
CA GLU A 126 3.77 -2.79 5.32
C GLU A 126 2.75 -2.06 6.20
N GLY A 127 2.66 -2.44 7.48
CA GLY A 127 1.81 -1.78 8.46
C GLY A 127 2.25 -0.35 8.80
N VAL A 128 3.56 -0.07 8.87
CA VAL A 128 4.11 1.27 9.07
C VAL A 128 3.83 2.16 7.85
N GLU A 129 4.00 1.63 6.64
CA GLU A 129 3.65 2.34 5.40
C GLU A 129 2.15 2.67 5.38
N ALA A 130 1.27 1.72 5.68
CA ALA A 130 -0.17 1.98 5.80
C ALA A 130 -0.49 3.01 6.88
N ALA A 131 0.11 2.90 8.07
CA ALA A 131 -0.14 3.79 9.21
C ALA A 131 0.30 5.23 8.93
N THR A 132 1.47 5.41 8.32
CA THR A 132 2.01 6.73 7.95
C THR A 132 1.17 7.39 6.86
N LEU A 133 0.73 6.63 5.86
CA LEU A 133 -0.16 7.13 4.81
C LEU A 133 -1.53 7.54 5.37
N ILE A 134 -2.15 6.70 6.19
CA ILE A 134 -3.43 7.04 6.85
C ILE A 134 -3.29 8.30 7.70
N ALA A 135 -2.18 8.45 8.42
CA ALA A 135 -1.93 9.64 9.24
C ALA A 135 -1.75 10.90 8.38
N ALA A 136 -1.02 10.83 7.26
CA ALA A 136 -0.91 11.96 6.34
C ALA A 136 -2.26 12.38 5.74
N LEU A 137 -3.14 11.41 5.48
CA LEU A 137 -4.50 11.65 5.01
C LEU A 137 -5.47 12.12 6.10
N SER A 138 -5.06 12.10 7.37
CA SER A 138 -5.95 12.45 8.49
C SER A 138 -6.23 13.95 8.63
N GLY A 139 -5.36 14.81 8.10
CA GLY A 139 -5.62 16.26 8.03
C GLY A 139 -6.73 16.61 7.04
N MET A 140 -6.94 15.78 6.02
CA MET A 140 -7.89 16.05 4.93
C MET A 140 -9.30 15.49 5.20
N GLU A 141 -9.45 14.60 6.18
CA GLU A 141 -10.68 13.79 6.34
C GLU A 141 -11.02 13.49 7.80
N THR A 142 -12.32 13.30 8.08
CA THR A 142 -12.76 12.95 9.44
C THR A 142 -12.30 11.54 9.86
N GLY A 143 -11.87 11.40 11.12
CA GLY A 143 -11.38 10.14 11.68
C GLY A 143 -12.31 8.94 11.50
N ARG A 144 -13.63 9.15 11.53
CA ARG A 144 -14.63 8.10 11.25
C ARG A 144 -14.55 7.59 9.82
N GLN A 145 -14.38 8.49 8.84
CA GLN A 145 -14.29 8.10 7.44
C GLN A 145 -12.97 7.36 7.16
N LEU A 146 -11.86 7.81 7.74
CA LEU A 146 -10.58 7.11 7.68
C LEU A 146 -10.73 5.65 8.11
N ALA A 147 -11.36 5.41 9.27
CA ALA A 147 -11.55 4.06 9.79
C ALA A 147 -12.44 3.18 8.88
N ILE A 148 -13.52 3.73 8.32
CA ILE A 148 -14.43 2.99 7.42
C ILE A 148 -13.70 2.54 6.17
N TRP A 149 -12.99 3.45 5.49
CA TRP A 149 -12.31 3.10 4.23
C TRP A 149 -11.05 2.27 4.44
N ALA A 150 -10.34 2.49 5.55
CA ALA A 150 -9.19 1.67 5.93
C ALA A 150 -9.63 0.21 6.17
N THR A 151 -10.67 0.01 6.98
CA THR A 151 -11.22 -1.33 7.27
C THR A 151 -11.86 -1.97 6.05
N ALA A 152 -12.54 -1.20 5.19
CA ALA A 152 -13.05 -1.70 3.91
C ALA A 152 -11.93 -2.20 2.98
N GLY A 153 -10.81 -1.48 2.89
CA GLY A 153 -9.66 -1.89 2.09
C GLY A 153 -9.00 -3.17 2.63
N VAL A 154 -8.82 -3.28 3.96
CA VAL A 154 -8.33 -4.52 4.60
C VAL A 154 -9.30 -5.67 4.36
N GLY A 155 -10.62 -5.43 4.50
CA GLY A 155 -11.65 -6.44 4.23
C GLY A 155 -11.63 -6.92 2.78
N ALA A 156 -11.45 -6.02 1.82
CA ALA A 156 -11.28 -6.36 0.42
C ALA A 156 -9.99 -7.17 0.17
N ALA A 157 -8.89 -6.83 0.84
CA ALA A 157 -7.63 -7.56 0.74
C ALA A 157 -7.78 -9.00 1.25
N ILE A 158 -8.44 -9.18 2.39
CA ILE A 158 -8.77 -10.50 2.94
C ILE A 158 -9.67 -11.27 1.97
N GLY A 159 -10.69 -10.62 1.39
CA GLY A 159 -11.57 -11.23 0.40
C GLY A 159 -10.81 -11.72 -0.84
N VAL A 160 -9.91 -10.90 -1.39
CA VAL A 160 -9.09 -11.25 -2.56
C VAL A 160 -8.08 -12.34 -2.21
N ALA A 161 -7.44 -12.31 -1.04
CA ALA A 161 -6.54 -13.36 -0.59
C ALA A 161 -7.28 -14.70 -0.38
N GLY A 162 -8.50 -14.67 0.17
CA GLY A 162 -9.36 -15.84 0.28
C GLY A 162 -9.76 -16.41 -1.07
N LEU A 163 -10.09 -15.54 -2.03
CA LEU A 163 -10.39 -15.92 -3.41
C LEU A 163 -9.17 -16.52 -4.10
N TRP A 164 -7.99 -15.95 -3.89
CA TRP A 164 -6.72 -16.49 -4.41
C TRP A 164 -6.38 -17.86 -3.82
N SER A 165 -6.61 -18.06 -2.52
CA SER A 165 -6.41 -19.36 -1.86
C SER A 165 -7.37 -20.44 -2.41
N ARG A 166 -8.62 -20.07 -2.70
CA ARG A 166 -9.65 -20.99 -3.23
C ARG A 166 -9.51 -21.26 -4.73
N TYR A 167 -9.22 -20.24 -5.53
CA TYR A 167 -9.25 -20.29 -7.00
C TYR A 167 -7.84 -20.27 -7.64
N GLY A 168 -6.78 -20.29 -6.84
CA GLY A 168 -5.38 -20.41 -7.26
C GLY A 168 -4.93 -19.27 -8.19
N GLN A 169 -4.13 -19.63 -9.21
CA GLN A 169 -3.48 -18.70 -10.15
C GLN A 169 -4.42 -17.98 -11.14
N ARG A 170 -5.75 -18.15 -11.02
CA ARG A 170 -6.71 -17.45 -11.88
C ARG A 170 -6.75 -15.94 -11.60
N VAL A 171 -6.40 -15.53 -10.37
CA VAL A 171 -6.29 -14.11 -9.99
C VAL A 171 -4.89 -13.60 -10.39
N ASN A 172 -4.85 -12.65 -11.33
CA ASN A 172 -3.59 -12.05 -11.77
C ASN A 172 -3.16 -10.95 -10.80
N LEU A 173 -2.41 -11.33 -9.77
CA LEU A 173 -1.83 -10.40 -8.80
C LEU A 173 -0.95 -9.32 -9.48
N SER A 174 -0.23 -9.68 -10.55
CA SER A 174 0.57 -8.70 -11.29
C SER A 174 -0.28 -7.62 -11.97
N LEU A 175 -1.46 -7.99 -12.48
CA LEU A 175 -2.41 -7.00 -13.03
C LEU A 175 -2.99 -6.15 -11.91
N LEU A 176 -3.38 -6.76 -10.80
CA LEU A 176 -3.93 -6.03 -9.67
C LEU A 176 -2.94 -4.98 -9.14
N PHE A 177 -1.68 -5.36 -8.95
CA PHE A 177 -0.61 -4.45 -8.54
C PHE A 177 -0.27 -3.38 -9.57
N ALA A 178 -0.38 -3.68 -10.86
CA ALA A 178 -0.21 -2.67 -11.92
C ALA A 178 -1.34 -1.62 -11.87
N VAL A 179 -2.58 -2.06 -11.69
CA VAL A 179 -3.76 -1.19 -11.63
C VAL A 179 -3.72 -0.29 -10.39
N THR A 180 -3.47 -0.88 -9.21
CA THR A 180 -3.34 -0.10 -7.97
C THR A 180 -2.11 0.79 -7.99
N GLY A 181 -1.01 0.37 -8.63
CA GLY A 181 0.19 1.17 -8.81
C GLY A 181 -0.03 2.41 -9.69
N VAL A 182 -0.81 2.30 -10.78
CA VAL A 182 -1.18 3.48 -11.60
C VAL A 182 -2.05 4.45 -10.80
N PHE A 183 -3.04 3.93 -10.05
CA PHE A 183 -3.86 4.74 -9.16
C PHE A 183 -2.99 5.50 -8.15
N LEU A 184 -2.12 4.78 -7.43
CA LEU A 184 -1.24 5.36 -6.41
C LEU A 184 -0.23 6.34 -7.02
N GLY A 185 0.24 6.10 -8.25
CA GLY A 185 1.15 7.01 -8.95
C GLY A 185 0.51 8.36 -9.25
N LEU A 186 -0.73 8.35 -9.74
CA LEU A 186 -1.51 9.59 -9.92
C LEU A 186 -1.82 10.27 -8.59
N PHE A 187 -2.12 9.47 -7.56
CA PHE A 187 -2.38 9.99 -6.22
C PHE A 187 -1.12 10.62 -5.59
N ALA A 188 0.07 10.06 -5.84
CA ALA A 188 1.32 10.65 -5.38
C ALA A 188 1.57 12.02 -6.02
N VAL A 189 1.23 12.20 -7.30
CA VAL A 189 1.27 13.53 -7.94
C VAL A 189 0.33 14.50 -7.23
N GLN A 190 -0.90 14.08 -6.92
CA GLN A 190 -1.85 14.89 -6.14
C GLN A 190 -1.28 15.31 -4.78
N LEU A 191 -0.67 14.36 -4.08
CA LEU A 191 -0.12 14.57 -2.74
C LEU A 191 1.11 15.48 -2.77
N GLY A 192 1.91 15.42 -3.84
CA GLY A 192 3.02 16.35 -4.06
C GLY A 192 2.55 17.79 -4.29
N ILE A 193 1.47 17.97 -5.04
CA ILE A 193 0.83 19.30 -5.22
C ILE A 193 0.30 19.80 -3.87
N TYR A 194 -0.39 18.95 -3.11
CA TYR A 194 -0.90 19.29 -1.78
C TYR A 194 0.23 19.67 -0.80
N ALA A 195 1.32 18.92 -0.76
CA ALA A 195 2.47 19.23 0.07
C ALA A 195 3.05 20.62 -0.27
N PHE A 196 3.15 20.94 -1.56
CA PHE A 196 3.63 22.23 -2.02
C PHE A 196 2.69 23.38 -1.64
N HIS A 197 1.38 23.17 -1.77
CA HIS A 197 0.35 24.12 -1.33
C HIS A 197 0.50 24.45 0.16
N GLU A 198 0.62 23.43 1.00
CA GLU A 198 0.73 23.60 2.45
C GLU A 198 2.06 24.28 2.86
N PHE A 199 3.17 23.96 2.18
CA PHE A 199 4.44 24.66 2.40
C PHE A 199 4.39 26.13 2.00
N SER A 200 3.61 26.47 0.96
CA SER A 200 3.39 27.86 0.57
C SER A 200 2.54 28.63 1.58
N GLU A 201 1.49 28.00 2.15
CA GLU A 201 0.66 28.59 3.21
C GLU A 201 1.46 28.82 4.50
N ALA A 202 2.33 27.87 4.83
CA ALA A 202 3.22 27.97 5.97
C ALA A 202 4.35 29.01 5.84
N GLY A 203 4.48 29.66 4.68
CA GLY A 203 5.58 30.60 4.41
C GLY A 203 6.95 29.93 4.33
N ALA A 204 6.98 28.61 4.07
CA ALA A 204 8.15 27.75 4.24
C ALA A 204 9.02 27.61 3.00
N LEU A 205 8.69 28.28 1.88
CA LEU A 205 9.47 28.23 0.65
C LEU A 205 10.50 29.39 0.61
N PRO A 206 11.79 29.15 0.89
CA PRO A 206 12.80 30.20 0.88
C PRO A 206 13.05 30.69 -0.55
N GLY A 207 12.97 32.00 -0.77
CA GLY A 207 13.28 32.64 -2.06
C GLY A 207 12.14 32.66 -3.07
N LEU A 208 10.94 32.19 -2.72
CA LEU A 208 9.74 32.25 -3.55
C LEU A 208 8.68 33.15 -2.89
N ASP A 209 7.82 33.77 -3.70
CA ASP A 209 6.65 34.48 -3.21
C ASP A 209 5.58 33.47 -2.78
N ASN A 210 5.56 33.18 -1.48
CA ASN A 210 4.62 32.24 -0.87
C ASN A 210 3.15 32.59 -1.16
N THR A 211 2.81 33.88 -1.26
CA THR A 211 1.43 34.31 -1.52
C THR A 211 1.02 34.05 -2.97
N PHE A 212 1.93 34.28 -3.91
CA PHE A 212 1.72 33.95 -5.32
C PHE A 212 1.55 32.44 -5.53
N TRP A 213 2.43 31.62 -4.92
CA TRP A 213 2.39 30.17 -5.07
C TRP A 213 1.20 29.51 -4.37
N HIS A 214 0.75 30.05 -3.24
CA HIS A 214 -0.47 29.62 -2.58
C HIS A 214 -1.69 29.81 -3.50
N ASN A 215 -1.86 31.02 -4.06
CA ASN A 215 -2.95 31.32 -4.99
C ASN A 215 -2.84 30.54 -6.31
N ALA A 216 -1.62 30.26 -6.78
CA ALA A 216 -1.40 29.46 -8.00
C ALA A 216 -1.71 27.97 -7.81
N THR A 217 -1.66 27.47 -6.57
CA THR A 217 -1.91 26.06 -6.24
C THR A 217 -3.35 25.79 -5.79
N GLU A 218 -4.07 26.82 -5.36
CA GLU A 218 -5.51 26.80 -5.05
C GLU A 218 -6.38 26.10 -6.14
N PRO A 219 -6.18 26.36 -7.46
CA PRO A 219 -6.95 25.72 -8.53
C PRO A 219 -6.69 24.21 -8.70
N TYR A 220 -5.59 23.70 -8.13
CA TYR A 220 -5.22 22.29 -8.15
C TYR A 220 -5.62 21.55 -6.87
N GLY A 221 -6.14 22.26 -5.87
CA GLY A 221 -6.69 21.68 -4.66
C GLY A 221 -7.94 20.82 -4.95
N PRO A 222 -8.42 20.04 -3.96
CA PRO A 222 -9.55 19.12 -4.12
C PRO A 222 -10.85 19.77 -4.63
N GLY A 223 -11.01 21.09 -4.44
CA GLY A 223 -12.16 21.88 -4.91
C GLY A 223 -11.89 22.80 -6.11
N GLY A 224 -10.67 22.80 -6.66
CA GLY A 224 -10.30 23.67 -7.78
C GLY A 224 -10.65 23.09 -9.16
N GLU A 225 -10.71 23.95 -10.18
CA GLU A 225 -11.12 23.57 -11.54
C GLU A 225 -10.28 22.42 -12.14
N TYR A 226 -9.00 22.33 -11.79
CA TYR A 226 -8.09 21.28 -12.28
C TYR A 226 -8.05 20.04 -11.37
N GLY A 227 -8.43 20.16 -10.10
CA GLY A 227 -8.51 19.04 -9.15
C GLY A 227 -9.54 17.98 -9.57
N VAL A 228 -10.60 18.41 -10.25
CA VAL A 228 -11.64 17.51 -10.80
C VAL A 228 -11.08 16.59 -11.89
N TRP A 229 -10.26 17.13 -12.80
CA TRP A 229 -9.63 16.34 -13.86
C TRP A 229 -8.66 15.31 -13.31
N LEU A 230 -7.90 15.67 -12.27
CA LEU A 230 -7.02 14.75 -11.56
C LEU A 230 -7.83 13.63 -10.88
N THR A 231 -8.96 13.97 -10.28
CA THR A 231 -9.89 13.01 -9.67
C THR A 231 -10.49 12.05 -10.70
N TYR A 232 -10.82 12.54 -11.90
CA TYR A 232 -11.24 11.66 -13.00
C TYR A 232 -10.11 10.77 -13.50
N ALA A 233 -8.89 11.30 -13.62
CA ALA A 233 -7.73 10.52 -14.02
C ALA A 233 -7.45 9.37 -13.05
N LEU A 234 -7.61 9.60 -11.74
CA LEU A 234 -7.49 8.58 -10.70
C LEU A 234 -8.41 7.38 -10.92
N VAL A 235 -9.58 7.56 -11.53
CA VAL A 235 -10.52 6.46 -11.79
C VAL A 235 -10.35 5.90 -13.20
N LEU A 236 -10.22 6.77 -14.20
CA LEU A 236 -10.20 6.40 -15.61
C LEU A 236 -8.91 5.70 -16.02
N ALA A 237 -7.75 6.10 -15.48
CA ALA A 237 -6.48 5.48 -15.87
C ALA A 237 -6.36 4.02 -15.37
N PRO A 238 -6.67 3.68 -14.11
CA PRO A 238 -6.70 2.29 -13.67
C PRO A 238 -7.79 1.46 -14.37
N ALA A 239 -8.97 2.06 -14.62
CA ALA A 239 -10.06 1.39 -15.32
C ALA A 239 -9.70 1.05 -16.77
N SER A 240 -9.07 1.97 -17.50
CA SER A 240 -8.63 1.71 -18.88
C SER A 240 -7.57 0.61 -18.95
N LEU A 241 -6.65 0.55 -17.97
CA LEU A 241 -5.67 -0.52 -17.85
C LEU A 241 -6.33 -1.87 -17.59
N LEU A 242 -7.32 -1.93 -16.70
CA LEU A 242 -8.12 -3.14 -16.45
C LEU A 242 -8.86 -3.60 -17.71
N ILE A 243 -9.54 -2.68 -18.39
CA ILE A 243 -10.30 -2.97 -19.62
C ILE A 243 -9.36 -3.49 -20.71
N GLY A 244 -8.22 -2.85 -20.93
CA GLY A 244 -7.21 -3.29 -21.87
C GLY A 244 -6.66 -4.69 -21.54
N ALA A 245 -6.42 -4.97 -20.27
CA ALA A 245 -5.96 -6.30 -19.82
C ALA A 245 -7.02 -7.39 -19.99
N VAL A 246 -8.30 -7.08 -19.78
CA VAL A 246 -9.41 -8.01 -20.01
C VAL A 246 -9.62 -8.27 -21.51
N LEU A 247 -9.57 -7.22 -22.32
CA LEU A 247 -9.68 -7.32 -23.78
C LEU A 247 -8.54 -8.16 -24.36
N SER A 248 -7.29 -7.83 -24.03
CA SER A 248 -6.10 -8.58 -24.48
C SER A 248 -6.09 -10.05 -24.04
N ARG A 249 -6.71 -10.41 -22.91
CA ARG A 249 -6.90 -11.82 -22.51
C ARG A 249 -7.96 -12.56 -23.33
N ARG A 250 -8.91 -11.86 -23.94
CA ARG A 250 -9.93 -12.45 -24.83
C ARG A 250 -9.41 -12.67 -26.26
N TYR A 251 -8.45 -11.88 -26.72
CA TYR A 251 -7.92 -11.97 -28.09
C TYR A 251 -7.05 -13.21 -28.44
N PRO A 252 -6.27 -13.85 -27.54
CA PRO A 252 -5.57 -15.08 -27.91
C PRO A 252 -6.53 -16.26 -28.18
N ALA A 253 -7.76 -16.22 -27.66
CA ALA A 253 -8.77 -17.26 -27.90
C ALA A 253 -9.46 -17.14 -29.27
N ILE A 254 -9.44 -15.95 -29.90
CA ILE A 254 -10.04 -15.72 -31.23
C ILE A 254 -9.04 -16.09 -32.34
N ALA A 255 -7.75 -15.77 -32.15
CA ALA A 255 -6.70 -16.11 -33.11
C ALA A 255 -6.47 -17.64 -33.23
N ALA A 256 -6.70 -18.41 -32.17
CA ALA A 256 -6.59 -19.87 -32.21
C ALA A 256 -7.77 -20.57 -32.92
N LYS A 257 -8.92 -19.89 -33.06
CA LYS A 257 -10.14 -20.46 -33.67
C LYS A 257 -10.26 -20.11 -35.16
N SER A 258 -9.45 -19.20 -35.68
CA SER A 258 -9.34 -18.91 -37.12
C SER A 258 -8.20 -19.66 -37.82
N ALA A 259 -7.49 -20.53 -37.09
CA ALA A 259 -6.35 -21.31 -37.57
C ALA A 259 -6.63 -22.84 -37.55
N SER A 260 -7.89 -23.24 -37.31
CA SER A 260 -8.40 -24.62 -37.43
C SER A 260 -9.46 -24.66 -38.52
#